data_AF-A0A7Z9LNB2-F1
#
_entry.id   AF-A0A7Z9LNB2-F1
#
_cell.length_a   1.000
_cell.length_b   1.000
_cell.length_c   1.000
_cell.angle_alpha   90.00
_cell.angle_beta   90.00
_cell.angle_gamma   90.00
#
_symmetry.space_group_name_H-M   'P 1'
#
loop_
_entity.id
_entity.type
_entity.pdbx_description
1 polymer ?
#
loop_
_entity_poly.entity_id
_entity_poly.type
_entity_poly.pdbx_seq_one_letter_code
_entity_poly.pdbx_strand_id
1 'polypeptide(L)'
;MKTGGAQTLVFGVLIALLPACSMFRSGQGAPAPLPASIEVAGSDYEDKLHSLVDDSLTKLQRYDSAENAQMTFRKPYFYREYVAYPEGVDNYSLDIRASESLTTPYTAQVRLKKQRYVTKFQRKRELTRRDTVFYESSGYETLSYELRHGRWREVGTLYVAEETDPRLKDAASKVRFDEGGLDSEKKSGFRKLLFWRD
;
A
#
# COMPACT_ATOMS: atom_id res chain seq x y z
N MET A 1 -8.53 4.50 58.52
CA MET A 1 -7.10 4.82 58.36
C MET A 1 -6.46 3.78 57.45
N LYS A 2 -6.16 4.12 56.19
CA LYS A 2 -5.06 3.56 55.39
C LYS A 2 -4.93 4.38 54.10
N THR A 3 -3.76 4.97 53.97
CA THR A 3 -3.16 5.79 52.89
C THR A 3 -3.16 5.02 51.56
N GLY A 4 -3.34 5.62 50.38
CA GLY A 4 -2.60 6.76 49.81
C GLY A 4 -1.58 6.21 48.80
N GLY A 5 -1.64 6.63 47.53
CA GLY A 5 -0.66 6.21 46.52
C GLY A 5 -1.02 6.65 45.10
N ALA A 6 -0.81 7.94 44.81
CA ALA A 6 -0.83 8.48 43.44
C ALA A 6 0.51 8.19 42.76
N GLN A 7 0.48 7.59 41.56
CA GLN A 7 1.67 7.41 40.73
C GLN A 7 1.75 8.52 39.68
N THR A 8 2.65 9.46 39.93
CA THR A 8 3.06 10.54 39.04
C THR A 8 4.18 10.00 38.14
N LEU A 9 3.93 9.86 36.82
CA LEU A 9 4.98 9.54 35.85
C LEU A 9 5.62 10.83 35.33
N VAL A 10 6.90 10.97 35.67
CA VAL A 10 7.78 12.08 35.31
C VAL A 10 8.18 11.96 33.84
N PHE A 11 7.79 12.94 33.02
CA PHE A 11 8.35 13.17 31.69
C PHE A 11 9.71 13.85 31.84
N GLY A 12 10.78 13.11 31.59
CA GLY A 12 12.12 13.66 31.37
C GLY A 12 12.57 13.29 29.97
N VAL A 13 12.62 14.25 29.04
CA VAL A 13 13.32 14.06 27.77
C VAL A 13 14.38 15.15 27.63
N LEU A 14 15.60 14.63 27.58
CA LEU A 14 16.89 15.27 27.50
C LEU A 14 17.05 15.95 26.12
N ILE A 15 17.20 17.28 26.10
CA ILE A 15 17.57 18.03 24.89
C ILE A 15 19.10 18.06 24.82
N ALA A 16 19.67 17.24 23.94
CA ALA A 16 21.09 17.30 23.60
C ALA A 16 21.31 18.29 22.45
N LEU A 17 21.89 19.45 22.79
CA LEU A 17 22.42 20.43 21.84
C LEU A 17 23.76 19.92 21.31
N LEU A 18 23.87 19.64 20.01
CA LEU A 18 25.15 19.42 19.35
C LEU A 18 25.55 20.68 18.56
N PRO A 19 26.78 21.21 18.77
CA PRO A 19 27.26 22.41 18.11
C PRO A 19 27.76 22.13 16.68
N ALA A 20 27.76 23.23 15.92
CA ALA A 20 28.17 23.39 14.54
C ALA A 20 29.51 22.76 14.13
N CYS A 21 29.57 22.33 12.88
CA CYS A 21 30.76 22.42 12.03
C CYS A 21 30.37 23.09 10.71
N SER A 22 30.40 24.43 10.72
CA SER A 22 30.44 25.27 9.53
C SER A 22 31.89 25.41 9.09
N MET A 23 32.31 24.67 8.06
CA MET A 23 33.52 25.01 7.29
C MET A 23 33.56 24.16 6.02
N PHE A 24 33.10 24.70 4.89
CA PHE A 24 33.60 24.25 3.59
C PHE A 24 33.54 25.35 2.52
N ARG A 25 34.64 26.10 2.45
CA ARG A 25 35.43 26.42 1.26
C ARG A 25 34.70 27.00 0.04
N SER A 26 34.78 28.34 -0.07
CA SER A 26 34.66 29.10 -1.30
C SER A 26 35.84 28.80 -2.24
N GLY A 27 35.63 27.86 -3.16
CA GLY A 27 36.51 27.60 -4.30
C GLY A 27 35.81 28.03 -5.59
N GLN A 28 36.13 29.23 -6.07
CA GLN A 28 35.64 29.79 -7.32
C GLN A 28 36.41 29.14 -8.47
N GLY A 29 36.01 27.93 -8.85
CA GLY A 29 36.47 27.24 -10.06
C GLY A 29 35.53 27.55 -11.23
N ALA A 30 36.09 27.85 -12.39
CA ALA A 30 35.38 28.09 -13.64
C ALA A 30 34.37 26.95 -13.93
N PRO A 31 33.21 27.26 -14.55
CA PRO A 31 32.24 26.22 -14.92
C PRO A 31 32.93 25.24 -15.88
N ALA A 32 33.12 24.01 -15.40
CA ALA A 32 33.55 22.91 -16.25
C ALA A 32 32.53 22.77 -17.40
N PRO A 33 32.99 22.53 -18.64
CA PRO A 33 32.09 22.25 -19.74
C PRO A 33 31.17 21.09 -19.34
N LEU A 34 29.87 21.29 -19.52
CA LEU A 34 28.86 20.27 -19.29
C LEU A 34 29.31 18.98 -19.99
N PRO A 35 29.40 17.84 -19.28
CA PRO A 35 29.72 16.59 -19.93
C PRO A 35 28.69 16.38 -21.05
N ALA A 36 29.20 16.07 -22.24
CA ALA A 36 28.42 15.66 -23.38
C ALA A 36 27.38 14.62 -22.94
N SER A 37 26.18 14.69 -23.53
CA SER A 37 25.07 13.76 -23.34
C SER A 37 25.55 12.39 -22.90
N ILE A 38 25.15 11.99 -21.69
CA ILE A 38 25.33 10.63 -21.20
C ILE A 38 24.52 9.76 -22.17
N GLU A 39 25.17 9.23 -23.20
CA GLU A 39 24.62 8.15 -24.00
C GLU A 39 24.47 6.97 -23.07
N VAL A 40 23.22 6.77 -22.69
CA VAL A 40 22.79 5.87 -21.62
C VAL A 40 23.15 4.46 -22.05
N ALA A 41 23.92 3.78 -21.20
CA ALA A 41 23.95 2.32 -21.12
C ALA A 41 22.55 1.80 -20.73
N GLY A 42 21.59 1.93 -21.66
CA GLY A 42 20.15 1.72 -21.42
C GLY A 42 19.80 0.27 -21.11
N SER A 43 20.53 -0.68 -21.70
CA SER A 43 20.30 -2.12 -21.52
C SER A 43 20.40 -2.56 -20.06
N ASP A 44 21.42 -2.09 -19.34
CA ASP A 44 21.68 -2.55 -17.97
C ASP A 44 20.59 -2.13 -16.97
N TYR A 45 19.92 -1.01 -17.21
CA TYR A 45 18.85 -0.52 -16.33
C TYR A 45 17.52 -1.19 -16.64
N GLU A 46 17.25 -1.42 -17.93
CA GLU A 46 16.06 -2.13 -18.38
C GLU A 46 16.04 -3.57 -17.88
N ASP A 47 17.15 -4.31 -18.03
CA ASP A 47 17.28 -5.70 -17.55
C ASP A 47 17.08 -5.80 -16.03
N LYS A 48 17.62 -4.84 -15.27
CA LYS A 48 17.43 -4.76 -13.82
C LYS A 48 15.98 -4.46 -13.44
N LEU A 49 15.26 -3.68 -14.26
CA LEU A 49 13.85 -3.41 -14.03
C LEU A 49 13.02 -4.65 -14.32
N HIS A 50 13.27 -5.34 -15.44
CA HIS A 50 12.61 -6.61 -15.77
C HIS A 50 12.75 -7.62 -14.62
N SER A 51 13.98 -7.89 -14.16
CA SER A 51 14.21 -8.80 -13.05
C SER A 51 13.49 -8.38 -11.76
N LEU A 52 13.42 -7.07 -11.47
CA LEU A 52 12.71 -6.57 -10.29
C LEU A 52 11.20 -6.76 -10.42
N VAL A 53 10.64 -6.52 -11.60
CA VAL A 53 9.21 -6.71 -11.90
C VAL A 53 8.85 -8.19 -11.79
N ASP A 54 9.63 -9.07 -12.42
CA ASP A 54 9.40 -10.51 -12.41
C ASP A 54 9.46 -11.07 -10.98
N ASP A 55 10.43 -10.63 -10.17
CA ASP A 55 10.53 -10.95 -8.75
C ASP A 55 9.30 -10.48 -7.94
N SER A 56 8.75 -9.31 -8.28
CA SER A 56 7.55 -8.77 -7.65
C SER A 56 6.31 -9.59 -8.01
N LEU A 57 6.11 -9.85 -9.30
CA LEU A 57 4.99 -10.63 -9.81
C LEU A 57 4.99 -12.07 -9.30
N THR A 58 6.17 -12.70 -9.23
CA THR A 58 6.34 -14.04 -8.64
C THR A 58 5.92 -14.09 -7.17
N LYS A 59 6.16 -13.01 -6.40
CA LYS A 59 5.69 -12.93 -5.00
C LYS A 59 4.18 -12.82 -4.91
N LEU A 60 3.55 -12.12 -5.86
CA LEU A 60 2.10 -11.94 -5.91
C LEU A 60 1.35 -13.22 -6.31
N GLN A 61 1.96 -14.07 -7.15
CA GLN A 61 1.39 -15.37 -7.54
C GLN A 61 1.15 -16.34 -6.37
N ARG A 62 1.72 -16.10 -5.18
CA ARG A 62 1.41 -16.92 -3.98
C ARG A 62 -0.06 -16.89 -3.58
N TYR A 63 -0.79 -15.88 -4.04
CA TYR A 63 -2.21 -15.66 -3.76
C TYR A 63 -3.00 -15.67 -5.08
N ASP A 64 -2.85 -16.74 -5.86
CA ASP A 64 -3.45 -16.91 -7.19
C ASP A 64 -4.81 -17.64 -7.19
N SER A 65 -5.21 -18.19 -6.05
CA SER A 65 -6.32 -19.14 -5.95
C SER A 65 -7.22 -18.84 -4.75
N ALA A 66 -8.48 -19.28 -4.84
CA ALA A 66 -9.48 -19.07 -3.79
C ALA A 66 -9.10 -19.72 -2.46
N GLU A 67 -8.30 -20.79 -2.46
CA GLU A 67 -7.80 -21.45 -1.25
C GLU A 67 -6.74 -20.60 -0.55
N ASN A 68 -5.84 -20.01 -1.34
CA ASN A 68 -4.73 -19.18 -0.86
C ASN A 68 -5.10 -17.70 -0.71
N ALA A 69 -6.34 -17.30 -0.96
CA ALA A 69 -6.75 -15.90 -0.94
C ALA A 69 -6.39 -15.17 0.35
N GLN A 70 -5.69 -14.04 0.21
CA GLN A 70 -5.22 -13.20 1.32
C GLN A 70 -6.40 -12.55 2.03
N MET A 71 -6.41 -12.61 3.37
CA MET A 71 -7.37 -11.88 4.19
C MET A 71 -6.88 -10.46 4.44
N THR A 72 -7.58 -9.47 3.89
CA THR A 72 -7.25 -8.05 4.00
C THR A 72 -8.25 -7.34 4.91
N PHE A 73 -7.77 -6.40 5.75
CA PHE A 73 -8.62 -5.55 6.58
C PHE A 73 -8.57 -4.10 6.08
N ARG A 74 -9.72 -3.57 5.70
CA ARG A 74 -9.93 -2.17 5.36
C ARG A 74 -11.02 -1.62 6.27
N LYS A 75 -10.62 -0.88 7.30
CA LYS A 75 -11.52 -0.42 8.36
C LYS A 75 -12.84 0.14 7.79
N PRO A 76 -14.01 -0.32 8.26
CA PRO A 76 -14.25 -1.31 9.33
C PRO A 76 -14.46 -2.77 8.85
N TYR A 77 -14.08 -3.12 7.62
CA TYR A 77 -14.44 -4.37 6.96
C TYR A 77 -13.23 -5.29 6.70
N PHE A 78 -13.48 -6.59 6.77
CA PHE A 78 -12.61 -7.65 6.30
C PHE A 78 -13.12 -8.18 4.96
N TYR A 79 -12.21 -8.60 4.11
CA TYR A 79 -12.49 -9.29 2.84
C TYR A 79 -11.34 -10.23 2.51
N ARG A 80 -11.59 -11.22 1.66
CA ARG A 80 -10.53 -12.03 1.05
C ARG A 80 -10.33 -11.57 -0.37
N GLU A 81 -9.09 -11.56 -0.82
CA GLU A 81 -8.75 -11.27 -2.20
C GLU A 81 -7.67 -12.20 -2.72
N TYR A 82 -7.76 -12.50 -4.01
CA TYR A 82 -6.69 -13.13 -4.77
C TYR A 82 -6.65 -12.49 -6.15
N VAL A 83 -5.51 -12.60 -6.82
CA VAL A 83 -5.25 -11.95 -8.10
C VAL A 83 -4.73 -12.97 -9.08
N ALA A 84 -5.26 -12.93 -10.31
CA ALA A 84 -4.74 -13.67 -11.43
C ALA A 84 -4.27 -12.70 -12.53
N TYR A 85 -3.21 -13.09 -13.22
CA TYR A 85 -2.68 -12.40 -14.40
C TYR A 85 -2.93 -13.31 -15.60
N PRO A 86 -4.07 -13.17 -16.30
CA PRO A 86 -4.53 -14.16 -17.28
C PRO A 86 -3.60 -14.29 -18.50
N GLU A 87 -2.87 -13.22 -18.83
CA GLU A 87 -1.88 -13.22 -19.90
C GLU A 87 -0.52 -13.75 -19.42
N GLY A 88 -0.39 -14.14 -18.16
CA GLY A 88 0.89 -14.52 -17.54
C GLY A 88 1.64 -13.31 -16.99
N VAL A 89 2.67 -13.59 -16.20
CA VAL A 89 3.50 -12.55 -15.57
C VAL A 89 4.57 -11.99 -16.51
N ASP A 90 4.87 -12.69 -17.60
CA ASP A 90 5.87 -12.27 -18.59
C ASP A 90 5.28 -11.30 -19.64
N ASN A 91 3.95 -11.21 -19.73
CA ASN A 91 3.24 -10.37 -20.69
C ASN A 91 2.84 -9.03 -20.07
N TYR A 92 3.81 -8.12 -19.96
CA TYR A 92 3.58 -6.73 -19.59
C TYR A 92 4.17 -5.77 -20.61
N SER A 93 3.56 -4.59 -20.70
CA SER A 93 4.12 -3.46 -21.44
C SER A 93 4.99 -2.63 -20.51
N LEU A 94 6.24 -2.38 -20.91
CA LEU A 94 7.17 -1.53 -20.19
C LEU A 94 7.40 -0.24 -20.99
N ASP A 95 7.17 0.92 -20.36
CA ASP A 95 7.46 2.25 -20.94
C ASP A 95 8.46 2.97 -20.01
N ILE A 96 9.69 3.16 -20.49
CA ILE A 96 10.75 3.87 -19.77
C ILE A 96 10.93 5.26 -20.38
N ARG A 97 10.92 6.28 -19.54
CA ARG A 97 11.10 7.68 -19.95
C ARG A 97 12.23 8.33 -19.17
N ALA A 98 13.14 8.96 -19.89
CA ALA A 98 14.14 9.84 -19.30
C ALA A 98 13.44 11.08 -18.71
N SER A 99 13.97 11.58 -17.60
CA SER A 99 13.54 12.81 -16.95
C SER A 99 14.69 13.80 -16.91
N GLU A 100 14.37 15.09 -16.90
CA GLU A 100 15.34 16.17 -16.71
C GLU A 100 15.88 16.23 -15.26
N SER A 101 15.27 15.49 -14.35
CA SER A 101 15.69 15.43 -12.95
C SER A 101 17.01 14.67 -12.78
N LEU A 102 18.00 15.32 -12.20
CA LEU A 102 19.28 14.69 -11.82
C LEU A 102 19.12 13.60 -10.75
N THR A 103 18.09 13.70 -9.90
CA THR A 103 17.87 12.75 -8.79
C THR A 103 17.00 11.56 -9.19
N THR A 104 16.19 11.71 -10.24
CA THR A 104 15.31 10.69 -10.81
C THR A 104 15.46 10.65 -12.33
N PRO A 105 16.63 10.26 -12.86
CA PRO A 105 16.93 10.37 -14.30
C PRO A 105 16.00 9.52 -15.17
N TYR A 106 15.37 8.47 -14.62
CA TYR A 106 14.40 7.66 -15.34
C TYR A 106 13.16 7.42 -14.50
N THR A 107 12.03 7.40 -15.20
CA THR A 107 10.75 6.89 -14.70
C THR A 107 10.31 5.76 -15.61
N ALA A 108 9.60 4.78 -15.06
CA ALA A 108 9.07 3.68 -15.84
C ALA A 108 7.65 3.33 -15.42
N GLN A 109 6.85 2.91 -16.38
CA GLN A 109 5.49 2.41 -16.17
C GLN A 109 5.40 0.99 -16.72
N VAL A 110 4.99 0.07 -15.87
CA VAL A 110 4.72 -1.32 -16.23
C VAL A 110 3.21 -1.50 -16.22
N ARG A 111 2.64 -1.85 -17.37
CA ARG A 111 1.21 -2.08 -17.53
C ARG A 111 0.95 -3.55 -17.82
N LEU A 112 0.08 -4.16 -17.02
CA LEU A 112 -0.28 -5.57 -17.13
C LEU A 112 -1.77 -5.78 -16.90
N LYS A 113 -2.33 -6.80 -17.54
CA LYS A 113 -3.73 -7.17 -17.39
C LYS A 113 -3.92 -7.94 -16.10
N LYS A 114 -4.90 -7.53 -15.30
CA LYS A 114 -5.16 -8.06 -13.96
C LYS A 114 -6.61 -8.47 -13.82
N GLN A 115 -6.82 -9.69 -13.33
CA GLN A 115 -8.10 -10.16 -12.81
C GLN A 115 -8.03 -10.24 -11.30
N ARG A 116 -8.94 -9.55 -10.63
CA ARG A 116 -9.03 -9.49 -9.18
C ARG A 116 -10.31 -10.17 -8.73
N TYR A 117 -10.18 -11.03 -7.74
CA TYR A 117 -11.31 -11.72 -7.12
C TYR A 117 -11.43 -11.29 -5.67
N VAL A 118 -12.61 -10.82 -5.27
CA VAL A 118 -12.82 -10.24 -3.93
C VAL A 118 -14.10 -10.83 -3.32
N THR A 119 -14.09 -11.18 -2.04
CA THR A 119 -15.32 -11.58 -1.34
C THR A 119 -16.15 -10.37 -0.92
N LYS A 120 -17.36 -10.62 -0.41
CA LYS A 120 -18.14 -9.53 0.20
C LYS A 120 -17.40 -8.92 1.39
N PHE A 121 -17.51 -7.60 1.55
CA PHE A 121 -17.00 -6.89 2.73
C PHE A 121 -17.84 -7.23 3.96
N GLN A 122 -17.22 -7.72 5.01
CA GLN A 122 -17.88 -8.15 6.25
C GLN A 122 -17.23 -7.47 7.47
N ARG A 123 -18.01 -7.06 8.47
CA ARG A 123 -17.45 -6.49 9.71
C ARG A 123 -16.75 -7.52 10.60
N LYS A 124 -17.16 -8.80 10.52
CA LYS A 124 -16.61 -9.91 11.33
C LYS A 124 -15.63 -10.75 10.51
N ARG A 125 -14.44 -10.98 11.07
CA ARG A 125 -13.39 -11.76 10.42
C ARG A 125 -13.80 -13.21 10.15
N GLU A 126 -14.54 -13.82 11.07
CA GLU A 126 -14.99 -15.22 10.99
C GLU A 126 -15.99 -15.46 9.87
N LEU A 127 -16.84 -14.47 9.58
CA LEU A 127 -17.78 -14.53 8.45
C LEU A 127 -17.01 -14.48 7.13
N THR A 128 -16.04 -13.56 7.03
CA THR A 128 -15.17 -13.44 5.86
C THR A 128 -14.36 -14.70 5.59
N ARG A 129 -13.87 -15.38 6.65
CA ARG A 129 -13.09 -16.62 6.51
C ARG A 129 -13.91 -17.75 5.89
N ARG A 130 -15.21 -17.80 6.18
CA ARG A 130 -16.13 -18.84 5.65
C ARG A 130 -16.74 -18.45 4.31
N ASP A 131 -16.52 -17.21 3.85
CA ASP A 131 -17.03 -16.75 2.57
C ASP A 131 -16.27 -17.43 1.43
N THR A 132 -17.04 -18.09 0.56
CA THR A 132 -16.59 -18.81 -0.62
C THR A 132 -17.02 -18.11 -1.90
N VAL A 133 -17.86 -17.07 -1.81
CA VAL A 133 -18.35 -16.34 -2.97
C VAL A 133 -17.39 -15.21 -3.28
N PHE A 134 -16.68 -15.37 -4.40
CA PHE A 134 -15.82 -14.33 -4.95
C PHE A 134 -16.51 -13.62 -6.11
N TYR A 135 -16.29 -12.32 -6.16
CA TYR A 135 -16.70 -11.45 -7.24
C TYR A 135 -15.49 -11.07 -8.07
N GLU A 136 -15.63 -11.17 -9.38
CA GLU A 136 -14.57 -10.88 -10.32
C GLU A 136 -14.60 -9.40 -10.76
N SER A 137 -13.42 -8.81 -10.90
CA SER A 137 -13.19 -7.58 -11.65
C SER A 137 -11.96 -7.77 -12.52
N SER A 138 -12.06 -7.37 -13.78
CA SER A 138 -10.95 -7.38 -14.72
C SER A 138 -10.57 -5.94 -15.09
N GLY A 139 -9.30 -5.73 -15.41
CA GLY A 139 -8.79 -4.43 -15.83
C GLY A 139 -7.28 -4.43 -16.00
N TYR A 140 -6.69 -3.25 -15.87
CA TYR A 140 -5.24 -3.05 -15.99
C TYR A 140 -4.66 -2.55 -14.68
N GLU A 141 -3.52 -3.13 -14.31
CA GLU A 141 -2.65 -2.61 -13.27
C GLU A 141 -1.48 -1.87 -13.92
N THR A 142 -1.17 -0.69 -13.40
CA THR A 142 -0.01 0.11 -13.75
C THR A 142 0.88 0.24 -12.52
N LEU A 143 2.09 -0.31 -12.60
CA LEU A 143 3.13 -0.17 -11.60
C LEU A 143 4.07 0.95 -12.04
N SER A 144 4.32 1.91 -11.14
CA SER A 144 5.18 3.07 -11.40
C SER A 144 6.51 2.91 -10.69
N TYR A 145 7.60 3.05 -11.44
CA TYR A 145 8.96 2.93 -10.93
C TYR A 145 9.77 4.20 -11.22
N GLU A 146 10.72 4.49 -10.34
CA GLU A 146 11.70 5.56 -10.51
C GLU A 146 13.11 5.04 -10.25
N LEU A 147 14.06 5.46 -11.08
CA LEU A 147 15.48 5.19 -10.85
C LEU A 147 16.04 6.28 -9.92
N ARG A 148 16.43 5.91 -8.71
CA ARG A 148 17.06 6.83 -7.73
C ARG A 148 18.40 6.28 -7.29
N HIS A 149 19.46 7.08 -7.40
CA HIS A 149 20.83 6.69 -7.03
C HIS A 149 21.26 5.35 -7.66
N GLY A 150 20.91 5.14 -8.94
CA GLY A 150 21.24 3.93 -9.69
C GLY A 150 20.44 2.67 -9.32
N ARG A 151 19.34 2.80 -8.55
CA ARG A 151 18.46 1.67 -8.21
C ARG A 151 17.00 1.99 -8.49
N TRP A 152 16.29 1.04 -9.07
CA TRP A 152 14.85 1.14 -9.27
C TRP A 152 14.11 1.04 -7.94
N ARG A 153 13.07 1.86 -7.80
CA ARG A 153 12.17 1.89 -6.65
C ARG A 153 10.74 1.95 -7.17
N GLU A 154 9.88 1.08 -6.66
CA GLU A 154 8.44 1.20 -6.86
C GLU A 154 7.93 2.40 -6.10
N VAL A 155 7.22 3.29 -6.79
CA VAL A 155 6.68 4.54 -6.23
C VAL A 155 5.17 4.42 -6.00
N GLY A 156 4.50 3.59 -6.78
CA GLY A 156 3.09 3.31 -6.55
C GLY A 156 2.49 2.36 -7.56
N THR A 157 1.25 1.98 -7.28
CA THR A 157 0.45 1.06 -8.08
C THR A 157 -0.92 1.67 -8.32
N LEU A 158 -1.42 1.59 -9.55
CA LEU A 158 -2.77 2.02 -9.92
C LEU A 158 -3.49 0.87 -10.60
N TYR A 159 -4.68 0.52 -10.12
CA TYR A 159 -5.56 -0.44 -10.78
C TYR A 159 -6.79 0.27 -11.35
N VAL A 160 -7.03 0.07 -12.64
CA VAL A 160 -8.19 0.60 -13.36
C VAL A 160 -9.05 -0.58 -13.80
N ALA A 161 -10.20 -0.74 -13.17
CA ALA A 161 -11.18 -1.77 -13.53
C ALA A 161 -11.92 -1.39 -14.82
N GLU A 162 -12.01 -2.32 -15.76
CA GLU A 162 -12.79 -2.18 -16.99
C GLU A 162 -14.14 -2.86 -16.86
N GLU A 163 -14.11 -4.09 -16.35
CA GLU A 163 -15.31 -4.88 -16.10
C GLU A 163 -15.37 -5.27 -14.62
N THR A 164 -16.60 -5.37 -14.14
CA THR A 164 -16.89 -5.77 -12.77
C THR A 164 -18.15 -6.61 -12.83
N ASP A 165 -18.09 -7.80 -12.23
CA ASP A 165 -19.21 -8.73 -12.15
C ASP A 165 -20.48 -7.95 -11.74
N PRO A 166 -21.59 -8.03 -12.52
CA PRO A 166 -22.83 -7.35 -12.19
C PRO A 166 -23.34 -7.69 -10.78
N ARG A 167 -23.03 -8.88 -10.26
CA ARG A 167 -23.38 -9.28 -8.88
C ARG A 167 -22.70 -8.39 -7.83
N LEU A 168 -21.52 -7.83 -8.13
CA LEU A 168 -20.86 -6.86 -7.26
C LEU A 168 -21.53 -5.48 -7.37
N LYS A 169 -22.02 -5.09 -8.56
CA LYS A 169 -22.72 -3.81 -8.76
C LYS A 169 -23.99 -3.73 -7.89
N ASP A 170 -24.71 -4.84 -7.78
CA ASP A 170 -25.89 -4.96 -6.91
C ASP A 170 -25.54 -5.00 -5.41
N ALA A 171 -24.40 -5.60 -5.06
CA ALA A 171 -23.94 -5.63 -3.67
C ALA A 171 -23.46 -4.25 -3.20
N ALA A 172 -22.76 -3.50 -4.05
CA ALA A 172 -22.24 -2.17 -3.75
C ALA A 172 -23.37 -1.13 -3.61
N SER A 173 -24.39 -1.18 -4.47
CA SER A 173 -25.55 -0.28 -4.40
C SER A 173 -26.40 -0.49 -3.14
N LYS A 174 -26.37 -1.69 -2.56
CA LYS A 174 -27.06 -2.01 -1.28
C LYS A 174 -26.27 -1.66 -0.04
N VAL A 175 -24.98 -1.30 -0.15
CA VAL A 175 -24.27 -0.65 0.96
C VAL A 175 -24.75 0.80 1.01
N ARG A 176 -25.99 1.00 1.47
CA ARG A 176 -26.34 2.28 2.08
C ARG A 176 -25.33 2.46 3.20
N PHE A 177 -24.52 3.50 3.09
CA PHE A 177 -23.90 4.08 4.26
C PHE A 177 -25.06 4.46 5.18
N ASP A 178 -25.39 3.59 6.12
CA ASP A 178 -26.03 4.00 7.35
C ASP A 178 -24.99 4.92 8.02
N GLU A 179 -24.95 6.18 7.56
CA GLU A 179 -24.44 7.27 8.35
C GLU A 179 -25.19 7.19 9.66
N GLY A 180 -24.47 6.79 10.70
CA GLY A 180 -25.06 6.52 11.99
C GLY A 180 -25.95 7.67 12.39
N GLY A 181 -27.21 7.35 12.67
CA GLY A 181 -27.99 8.06 13.66
C GLY A 181 -27.14 8.18 14.92
N LEU A 182 -26.53 9.34 15.08
CA LEU A 182 -26.03 9.87 16.33
C LEU A 182 -27.23 10.27 17.19
N ASP A 183 -28.13 9.33 17.47
CA ASP A 183 -29.15 9.55 18.48
C ASP A 183 -28.58 9.19 19.84
N SER A 184 -28.23 10.27 20.51
CA SER A 184 -28.08 10.42 21.94
C SER A 184 -29.02 9.53 22.76
N GLU A 185 -28.46 8.65 23.58
CA GLU A 185 -29.15 8.16 24.77
C GLU A 185 -28.35 8.51 26.03
N LYS A 186 -28.53 9.76 26.47
CA LYS A 186 -28.34 10.14 27.87
C LYS A 186 -29.46 9.53 28.71
N LYS A 187 -29.21 8.44 29.43
CA LYS A 187 -29.78 8.15 30.76
C LYS A 187 -28.75 7.33 31.55
N SER A 188 -27.97 7.92 32.46
CA SER A 188 -28.34 8.12 33.87
C SER A 188 -29.00 6.90 34.49
N GLY A 189 -28.27 6.13 35.30
CA GLY A 189 -28.83 4.99 36.01
C GLY A 189 -27.83 4.22 36.87
N PHE A 190 -27.36 4.84 37.95
CA PHE A 190 -26.88 4.17 39.16
C PHE A 190 -27.72 2.92 39.50
N ARG A 191 -27.10 1.73 39.69
CA ARG A 191 -27.15 0.93 40.94
C ARG A 191 -26.65 -0.53 40.81
N LYS A 192 -25.79 -0.88 41.78
CA LYS A 192 -25.68 -2.13 42.57
C LYS A 192 -25.07 -3.40 41.93
N LEU A 193 -23.81 -3.65 42.33
CA LEU A 193 -23.34 -4.79 43.14
C LEU A 193 -24.14 -6.10 43.13
N LEU A 194 -23.44 -7.20 42.80
CA LEU A 194 -23.37 -8.51 43.51
C LEU A 194 -22.18 -9.28 42.87
N PHE A 195 -21.03 -9.49 43.54
CA PHE A 195 -20.69 -10.64 44.44
C PHE A 195 -21.07 -11.99 43.80
N TRP A 196 -20.17 -12.93 43.50
CA TRP A 196 -19.37 -13.83 44.38
C TRP A 196 -18.25 -14.49 43.50
N ARG A 197 -16.95 -14.49 43.84
CA ARG A 197 -16.17 -15.49 44.65
C ARG A 197 -16.73 -16.92 44.68
N ASP A 198 -15.96 -17.91 44.24
CA ASP A 198 -14.84 -18.49 45.00
C ASP A 198 -13.67 -18.84 44.09
#